data_AF-A0A4P9XMY7-F1
#
_entry.id   AF-A0A4P9XMY7-F1
#
_cell.length_a   1.000
_cell.length_b   1.000
_cell.length_c   1.000
_cell.angle_alpha   90.00
_cell.angle_beta   90.00
_cell.angle_gamma   90.00
#
_symmetry.space_group_name_H-M   'P 1'
#
loop_
_entity.id
_entity.type
_entity.pdbx_description
1 polymer ?
#
loop_
_entity_poly.entity_id
_entity_poly.type
_entity_poly.pdbx_seq_one_letter_code
_entity_poly.pdbx_strand_id
1 'polypeptide(L)'
;MTFWGHIDRHNLLEEGWERNATYQWGIPLHPLGELNALDYIMQAKDDLLEMRARNAALCLQSVTSVINTCLFSRNFYLSARMAYQHPRVLAGWCCLVQAAAGIAFTLCSLSVFAIHGPPCRYALWFAGFGMATSAICVGTVLLQKAYLVHNRSKWLLATGIILLLPQPLLTYMIWSSPGIMAPVGGCILYYPPYLPWVKLAMDLPINIVFSVAFIMVVYRQYRRFGSSAWEHLMRNGIQTMCLVVFSNIFCTFAGAFELFQMLSEFFFIFDWSITSILLVHHCTTMRPQTAEQHRPRTINILHDLLQIKTAVTARIEAAFPRTTTLNVVANPTPVS
;
A
#
# COMPACT_ATOMS: atom_id res chain seq x y z
N MET A 1 25.30 -27.05 -7.53
CA MET A 1 25.43 -25.60 -7.78
C MET A 1 24.90 -24.87 -6.56
N THR A 2 25.77 -24.29 -5.75
CA THR A 2 25.36 -23.39 -4.67
C THR A 2 24.94 -22.07 -5.31
N PHE A 3 23.69 -22.00 -5.77
CA PHE A 3 23.09 -20.79 -6.36
C PHE A 3 23.24 -19.55 -5.44
N TRP A 4 23.43 -19.82 -4.15
CA TRP A 4 23.63 -18.85 -3.07
C TRP A 4 25.05 -18.92 -2.50
N GLY A 5 26.06 -18.85 -3.36
CA GLY A 5 27.42 -18.60 -2.86
C GLY A 5 27.40 -17.36 -1.97
N HIS A 6 28.02 -17.44 -0.79
CA HIS A 6 28.11 -16.29 0.11
C HIS A 6 28.95 -15.20 -0.58
N ILE A 7 28.27 -14.19 -1.14
CA ILE A 7 28.93 -13.02 -1.72
C ILE A 7 29.07 -12.02 -0.60
N ASP A 8 30.29 -11.84 -0.13
CA ASP A 8 30.60 -10.78 0.80
C ASP A 8 30.40 -9.43 0.09
N ARG A 9 29.56 -8.57 0.68
CA ARG A 9 29.29 -7.22 0.19
C ARG A 9 30.62 -6.45 0.05
N HIS A 10 31.57 -6.66 0.95
CA HIS A 10 32.88 -6.01 0.91
C HIS A 10 33.71 -6.35 -0.33
N ASN A 11 33.51 -7.51 -0.95
CA ASN A 11 34.26 -7.92 -2.13
C ASN A 11 33.73 -7.30 -3.44
N LEU A 12 32.56 -6.65 -3.41
CA LEU A 12 31.97 -6.05 -4.60
C LEU A 12 32.50 -4.65 -4.90
N LEU A 13 33.04 -3.96 -3.90
CA LEU A 13 33.65 -2.66 -4.05
C LEU A 13 35.12 -2.75 -3.64
N GLU A 14 36.02 -2.56 -4.59
CA GLU A 14 37.45 -2.52 -4.31
C GLU A 14 37.75 -1.41 -3.27
N GLU A 15 38.65 -1.68 -2.32
CA GLU A 15 39.03 -0.68 -1.34
C GLU A 15 39.56 0.58 -2.02
N GLY A 16 38.93 1.72 -1.74
CA GLY A 16 39.32 3.01 -2.32
C GLY A 16 38.82 3.27 -3.74
N TRP A 17 37.87 2.48 -4.25
CA TRP A 17 37.22 2.69 -5.57
C TRP A 17 36.73 4.15 -5.76
N GLU A 18 36.29 4.79 -4.68
CA GLU A 18 35.79 6.18 -4.67
C GLU A 18 36.82 7.16 -5.26
N ARG A 19 38.12 6.94 -5.05
CA ARG A 19 39.18 7.85 -5.53
C ARG A 19 39.25 7.94 -7.05
N ASN A 20 38.82 6.89 -7.75
CA ASN A 20 38.82 6.79 -9.21
C ASN A 20 37.41 6.95 -9.79
N ALA A 21 36.40 7.21 -8.95
CA ALA A 21 35.01 7.33 -9.39
C ALA A 21 34.77 8.66 -10.11
N THR A 22 33.80 8.66 -11.04
CA THR A 22 33.24 9.91 -11.56
C THR A 22 32.30 10.49 -10.51
N TYR A 23 32.31 11.80 -10.31
CA TYR A 23 31.48 12.46 -9.31
C TYR A 23 30.37 13.25 -9.98
N GLN A 24 29.13 13.06 -9.51
CA GLN A 24 27.99 13.89 -9.89
C GLN A 24 27.39 14.52 -8.64
N TRP A 25 27.41 15.85 -8.55
CA TRP A 25 26.97 16.60 -7.36
C TRP A 25 27.67 16.17 -6.05
N GLY A 26 28.93 15.75 -6.15
CA GLY A 26 29.70 15.24 -5.01
C GLY A 26 29.39 13.80 -4.61
N ILE A 27 28.52 13.11 -5.34
CA ILE A 27 28.21 11.68 -5.13
C ILE A 27 29.13 10.85 -6.04
N PRO A 28 29.91 9.90 -5.50
CA PRO A 28 30.75 9.01 -6.31
C PRO A 28 29.88 8.01 -7.08
N LEU A 29 30.10 7.91 -8.38
CA LEU A 29 29.40 7.00 -9.28
C LEU A 29 30.29 5.79 -9.55
N HIS A 30 29.80 4.60 -9.21
CA HIS A 30 30.50 3.36 -9.51
C HIS A 30 30.33 3.00 -10.99
N PRO A 31 31.40 2.62 -11.72
CA PRO A 31 31.30 2.35 -13.16
C PRO A 31 30.28 1.25 -13.50
N LEU A 32 30.14 0.22 -12.66
CA LEU A 32 29.12 -0.82 -12.85
C LEU A 32 27.68 -0.33 -12.70
N GLY A 33 27.44 0.77 -11.98
CA GLY A 33 26.13 1.39 -11.84
C GLY A 33 25.69 2.20 -13.07
N GLU A 34 26.67 2.58 -13.90
CA GLU A 34 26.47 3.31 -15.16
C GLU A 34 26.26 2.38 -16.36
N LEU A 35 26.25 1.07 -16.15
CA LEU A 35 25.94 0.09 -17.20
C LEU A 35 24.42 -0.17 -17.27
N ASN A 36 23.93 -0.39 -18.50
CA ASN A 36 22.65 -1.05 -18.71
C ASN A 36 22.82 -2.58 -18.65
N ALA A 37 21.71 -3.33 -18.70
CA ALA A 37 21.74 -4.79 -18.56
C ALA A 37 22.53 -5.49 -19.69
N LEU A 38 22.39 -5.01 -20.93
CA LEU A 38 23.06 -5.63 -22.08
C LEU A 38 24.56 -5.40 -22.05
N ASP A 39 25.01 -4.18 -21.77
CA ASP A 39 26.43 -3.85 -21.66
C ASP A 39 27.08 -4.65 -20.52
N TYR A 40 26.38 -4.80 -19.40
CA TYR A 40 26.84 -5.63 -18.28
C TYR A 40 26.98 -7.11 -18.65
N ILE A 41 26.04 -7.69 -19.42
CA ILE A 41 26.18 -9.08 -19.90
C ILE A 41 27.34 -9.19 -20.89
N MET A 42 27.47 -8.23 -21.81
CA MET A 42 28.49 -8.25 -22.87
C MET A 42 29.93 -8.16 -22.35
N GLN A 43 30.15 -7.57 -21.18
CA GLN A 43 31.46 -7.58 -20.52
C GLN A 43 31.95 -8.98 -20.16
N ALA A 44 31.05 -9.95 -19.99
CA ALA A 44 31.39 -11.34 -19.67
C ALA A 44 31.41 -12.25 -20.92
N LYS A 45 31.51 -11.70 -22.14
CA LYS A 45 31.44 -12.48 -23.39
C LYS A 45 32.48 -13.62 -23.48
N ASP A 46 33.62 -13.46 -22.81
CA ASP A 46 34.73 -14.41 -22.84
C ASP A 46 34.61 -15.50 -21.74
N ASP A 47 33.67 -15.35 -20.79
CA ASP A 47 33.34 -16.34 -19.75
C ASP A 47 31.84 -16.70 -19.80
N LEU A 48 31.56 -17.86 -20.40
CA LEU A 48 30.20 -18.38 -20.58
C LEU A 48 29.46 -18.63 -19.25
N LEU A 49 30.17 -19.02 -18.18
CA LEU A 49 29.55 -19.31 -16.89
C LEU A 49 29.12 -18.00 -16.22
N GLU A 50 29.99 -16.99 -16.24
CA GLU A 50 29.68 -15.68 -15.70
C GLU A 50 28.55 -15.00 -16.48
N MET A 51 28.58 -15.04 -17.82
CA MET A 51 27.53 -14.48 -18.67
C MET A 51 26.16 -15.10 -18.35
N ARG A 52 26.10 -16.42 -18.12
CA ARG A 52 24.87 -17.12 -17.72
C ARG A 52 24.37 -16.69 -16.34
N ALA A 53 25.27 -16.52 -15.37
CA ALA A 53 24.91 -16.06 -14.03
C ALA A 53 24.33 -14.64 -14.06
N ARG A 54 25.01 -13.70 -14.74
CA ARG A 54 24.54 -12.32 -14.95
C ARG A 54 23.17 -12.30 -15.63
N ASN A 55 23.00 -13.07 -16.71
CA ASN A 55 21.73 -13.17 -17.42
C ASN A 55 20.61 -13.75 -16.54
N ALA A 56 20.88 -14.79 -15.74
CA ALA A 56 19.88 -15.39 -14.86
C ALA A 56 19.37 -14.41 -13.79
N ALA A 57 20.27 -13.67 -13.14
CA ALA A 57 19.90 -12.65 -12.16
C ALA A 57 19.07 -11.51 -12.77
N LEU A 58 19.46 -11.03 -13.94
CA LEU A 58 18.72 -10.02 -14.69
C LEU A 58 17.36 -10.53 -15.15
N CYS A 59 17.26 -11.77 -15.63
CA CYS A 59 15.96 -12.41 -15.94
C CYS A 59 15.05 -12.45 -14.70
N LEU A 60 15.56 -12.82 -13.53
CA LEU A 60 14.79 -12.82 -12.30
C LEU A 60 14.28 -11.41 -11.94
N GLN A 61 15.16 -10.40 -11.99
CA GLN A 61 14.78 -9.01 -11.74
C GLN A 61 13.73 -8.50 -12.74
N SER A 62 13.85 -8.87 -14.02
CA SER A 62 12.87 -8.55 -15.06
C SER A 62 11.50 -9.18 -14.77
N VAL A 63 11.46 -10.47 -14.40
CA VAL A 63 10.21 -11.16 -14.04
C VAL A 63 9.54 -10.46 -12.85
N THR A 64 10.29 -10.11 -11.81
CA THR A 64 9.78 -9.35 -10.67
C THR A 64 9.24 -7.97 -11.09
N SER A 65 9.94 -7.29 -11.99
CA SER A 65 9.53 -5.98 -12.52
C SER A 65 8.25 -6.05 -13.35
N VAL A 66 8.05 -7.11 -14.15
CA VAL A 66 6.80 -7.36 -14.91
C VAL A 66 5.64 -7.60 -13.94
N ILE A 67 5.83 -8.46 -12.93
CA ILE A 67 4.79 -8.74 -11.93
C ILE A 67 4.38 -7.44 -11.22
N ASN A 68 5.36 -6.68 -10.73
CA ASN A 68 5.09 -5.40 -10.07
C ASN A 68 4.42 -4.39 -11.01
N THR A 69 4.80 -4.34 -12.29
CA THR A 69 4.14 -3.47 -13.29
C THR A 69 2.66 -3.80 -13.41
N CYS A 70 2.31 -5.09 -13.50
CA CYS A 70 0.92 -5.52 -13.56
C CYS A 70 0.14 -5.14 -12.29
N LEU A 71 0.73 -5.35 -11.12
CA LEU A 71 0.14 -5.00 -9.82
C LEU A 71 -0.10 -3.48 -9.70
N PHE A 72 0.92 -2.66 -9.97
CA PHE A 72 0.80 -1.21 -9.91
C PHE A 72 -0.13 -0.65 -10.99
N SER A 73 -0.18 -1.23 -12.19
CA SER A 73 -1.14 -0.84 -13.23
C SER A 73 -2.58 -1.09 -12.80
N ARG A 74 -2.86 -2.25 -12.20
CA ARG A 74 -4.19 -2.55 -11.61
C ARG A 74 -4.52 -1.56 -10.50
N ASN A 75 -3.59 -1.30 -9.59
CA ASN A 75 -3.77 -0.36 -8.47
C ASN A 75 -3.98 1.07 -8.98
N PHE A 76 -3.28 1.49 -10.03
CA PHE A 76 -3.42 2.79 -10.67
C PHE A 76 -4.81 2.95 -11.27
N TYR A 77 -5.29 1.96 -12.04
CA TYR A 77 -6.64 1.98 -12.61
C TYR A 77 -7.73 2.11 -11.52
N LEU A 78 -7.65 1.29 -10.46
CA LEU A 78 -8.61 1.33 -9.36
C LEU A 78 -8.55 2.67 -8.61
N SER A 79 -7.35 3.19 -8.37
CA SER A 79 -7.15 4.46 -7.66
C SER A 79 -7.58 5.67 -8.48
N ALA A 80 -7.32 5.65 -9.79
CA ALA A 80 -7.79 6.68 -10.72
C ALA A 80 -9.32 6.73 -10.74
N ARG A 81 -9.98 5.57 -10.76
CA ARG A 81 -11.44 5.49 -10.64
C ARG A 81 -11.94 6.03 -9.29
N MET A 82 -11.26 5.75 -8.19
CA MET A 82 -11.60 6.31 -6.86
C MET A 82 -11.43 7.83 -6.82
N ALA A 83 -10.30 8.35 -7.30
CA ALA A 83 -9.99 9.77 -7.32
C ALA A 83 -10.95 10.56 -8.24
N TYR A 84 -11.27 10.00 -9.42
CA TYR A 84 -12.21 10.61 -10.36
C TYR A 84 -13.63 10.70 -9.79
N GLN A 85 -14.09 9.63 -9.13
CA GLN A 85 -15.46 9.61 -8.59
C GLN A 85 -15.60 10.44 -7.31
N HIS A 86 -14.52 10.66 -6.55
CA HIS A 86 -14.52 11.40 -5.28
C HIS A 86 -13.27 12.28 -5.13
N PRO A 87 -13.15 13.38 -5.90
CA PRO A 87 -11.92 14.18 -5.95
C PRO A 87 -11.57 14.87 -4.62
N ARG A 88 -12.51 14.97 -3.68
CA ARG A 88 -12.29 15.57 -2.35
C ARG A 88 -11.68 14.59 -1.33
N VAL A 89 -11.61 13.30 -1.63
CA VAL A 89 -11.09 12.28 -0.70
C VAL A 89 -9.60 12.06 -0.97
N LEU A 90 -8.76 12.55 -0.05
CA LEU A 90 -7.30 12.55 -0.17
C LEU A 90 -6.70 11.15 -0.34
N ALA A 91 -7.31 10.12 0.27
CA ALA A 91 -6.87 8.74 0.14
C ALA A 91 -6.83 8.22 -1.31
N GLY A 92 -7.79 8.61 -2.15
CA GLY A 92 -7.80 8.22 -3.57
C GLY A 92 -6.58 8.78 -4.32
N TRP A 93 -6.21 10.03 -4.02
CA TRP A 93 -5.03 10.69 -4.59
C TRP A 93 -3.72 10.08 -4.10
N CYS A 94 -3.60 9.79 -2.80
CA CYS A 94 -2.43 9.11 -2.26
C CYS A 94 -2.20 7.74 -2.91
N CYS A 95 -3.25 6.92 -3.04
CA CYS A 95 -3.14 5.63 -3.72
C CYS A 95 -2.77 5.79 -5.20
N LEU A 96 -3.28 6.82 -5.88
CA LEU A 96 -2.96 7.10 -7.28
C LEU A 96 -1.50 7.50 -7.46
N VAL A 97 -0.99 8.44 -6.64
CA VAL A 97 0.41 8.88 -6.67
C VAL A 97 1.35 7.72 -6.35
N GLN A 98 1.03 6.92 -5.33
CA GLN A 98 1.80 5.73 -4.98
C GLN A 98 1.87 4.72 -6.14
N ALA A 99 0.73 4.42 -6.78
CA ALA A 99 0.68 3.48 -7.90
C ALA A 99 1.41 4.03 -9.15
N ALA A 100 1.30 5.34 -9.41
CA ALA A 100 2.00 6.00 -10.51
C ALA A 100 3.53 5.95 -10.32
N ALA A 101 4.02 6.20 -9.11
CA ALA A 101 5.43 6.06 -8.76
C ALA A 101 5.91 4.62 -8.95
N GLY A 102 5.08 3.63 -8.59
CA GLY A 102 5.36 2.20 -8.82
C GLY A 102 5.50 1.86 -10.29
N ILE A 103 4.58 2.34 -11.14
CA ILE A 103 4.67 2.16 -12.60
C ILE A 103 5.93 2.83 -13.16
N ALA A 104 6.23 4.06 -12.76
CA ALA A 104 7.42 4.77 -13.24
C ALA A 104 8.71 4.00 -12.89
N PHE A 105 8.81 3.51 -11.65
CA PHE A 105 9.91 2.67 -11.21
C PHE A 105 10.03 1.38 -12.02
N THR A 106 8.94 0.62 -12.19
CA THR A 106 9.02 -0.67 -12.88
C THR A 106 9.24 -0.53 -14.38
N LEU A 107 8.70 0.52 -15.01
CA LEU A 107 9.01 0.83 -16.41
C LEU A 107 10.47 1.24 -16.59
N CYS A 108 11.02 2.05 -15.69
CA CYS A 108 12.44 2.39 -15.70
C CYS A 108 13.31 1.14 -15.49
N SER A 109 12.93 0.25 -14.58
CA SER A 109 13.64 -1.01 -14.34
C SER A 109 13.61 -1.94 -15.56
N LEU A 110 12.47 -2.02 -16.26
CA LEU A 110 12.33 -2.78 -17.50
C LEU A 110 13.11 -2.15 -18.66
N SER A 111 13.20 -0.81 -18.71
CA SER A 111 13.92 -0.14 -19.78
C SER A 111 15.44 -0.31 -19.69
N VAL A 112 15.99 -0.69 -18.52
CA VAL A 112 17.42 -1.08 -18.37
C VAL A 112 17.80 -2.25 -19.31
N PHE A 113 16.82 -3.04 -19.77
CA PHE A 113 17.00 -4.14 -20.72
C PHE A 113 16.95 -3.71 -22.20
N ALA A 114 16.52 -2.49 -22.48
CA ALA A 114 16.48 -1.98 -23.83
C ALA A 114 17.90 -1.74 -24.37
N ILE A 115 18.06 -1.83 -25.68
CA ILE A 115 19.28 -1.37 -26.35
C ILE A 115 19.41 0.14 -26.06
N HIS A 116 20.56 0.54 -25.50
CA HIS A 116 20.77 1.89 -24.96
C HIS A 116 19.79 2.29 -23.85
N GLY A 117 19.36 1.31 -23.05
CA GLY A 117 18.57 1.53 -21.84
C GLY A 117 19.30 2.44 -20.84
N PRO A 118 18.57 3.05 -19.88
CA PRO A 118 19.18 3.86 -18.85
C PRO A 118 20.12 3.01 -17.99
N PRO A 119 21.14 3.64 -17.38
CA PRO A 119 21.98 2.96 -16.40
C PRO A 119 21.18 2.50 -15.18
N CYS A 120 21.64 1.42 -14.55
CA CYS A 120 21.07 0.83 -13.33
C CYS A 120 20.76 1.89 -12.25
N ARG A 121 21.65 2.87 -12.07
CA ARG A 121 21.47 3.95 -11.11
C ARG A 121 20.11 4.67 -11.21
N TYR A 122 19.61 4.95 -12.41
CA TYR A 122 18.31 5.61 -12.53
C TYR A 122 17.17 4.75 -11.97
N ALA A 123 17.19 3.44 -12.21
CA ALA A 123 16.19 2.53 -11.66
C ALA A 123 16.21 2.57 -10.12
N LEU A 124 17.39 2.59 -9.50
CA LEU A 124 17.55 2.71 -8.04
C LEU A 124 17.10 4.09 -7.52
N TRP A 125 17.34 5.16 -8.27
CA TRP A 125 16.86 6.50 -7.91
C TRP A 125 15.33 6.59 -7.94
N PHE A 126 14.69 6.03 -8.98
CA PHE A 126 13.24 5.92 -9.05
C PHE A 126 12.68 5.02 -7.94
N ALA A 127 13.39 3.94 -7.57
CA ALA A 127 13.03 3.11 -6.43
C ALA A 127 13.05 3.92 -5.12
N GLY A 128 14.14 4.63 -4.84
CA GLY A 128 14.28 5.46 -3.64
C GLY A 128 13.23 6.57 -3.53
N PHE A 129 12.91 7.22 -4.66
CA PHE A 129 11.85 8.22 -4.72
C PHE A 129 10.46 7.60 -4.51
N GLY A 130 10.18 6.48 -5.18
CA GLY A 130 8.91 5.77 -5.09
C GLY A 130 8.63 5.22 -3.70
N MET A 131 9.64 4.66 -3.03
CA MET A 131 9.52 4.14 -1.67
C MET A 131 9.18 5.25 -0.66
N ALA A 132 9.89 6.39 -0.68
CA ALA A 132 9.57 7.49 0.23
C ALA A 132 8.18 8.10 -0.06
N THR A 133 7.86 8.27 -1.34
CA THR A 133 6.52 8.73 -1.77
C THR A 133 5.42 7.80 -1.25
N SER A 134 5.65 6.49 -1.35
CA SER A 134 4.74 5.46 -0.83
C SER A 134 4.57 5.56 0.68
N ALA A 135 5.65 5.64 1.44
CA ALA A 135 5.61 5.77 2.90
C ALA A 135 4.84 7.02 3.35
N ILE A 136 5.08 8.16 2.69
CA ILE A 136 4.36 9.42 2.96
C ILE A 136 2.88 9.27 2.62
N CYS A 137 2.53 8.65 1.48
CA CYS A 137 1.14 8.42 1.07
C CYS A 137 0.39 7.53 2.08
N VAL A 138 0.97 6.38 2.44
CA VAL A 138 0.41 5.44 3.41
C VAL A 138 0.24 6.11 4.77
N GLY A 139 1.29 6.77 5.25
CA GLY A 139 1.27 7.52 6.51
C GLY A 139 0.21 8.61 6.53
N THR A 140 0.03 9.34 5.43
CA THR A 140 -1.00 10.38 5.29
C THR A 140 -2.41 9.80 5.38
N VAL A 141 -2.67 8.66 4.71
CA VAL A 141 -3.99 8.00 4.76
C VAL A 141 -4.30 7.50 6.17
N LEU A 142 -3.34 6.84 6.82
CA LEU A 142 -3.49 6.37 8.20
C LEU A 142 -3.70 7.55 9.17
N LEU A 143 -2.92 8.62 9.01
CA LEU A 143 -3.04 9.84 9.81
C LEU A 143 -4.40 10.50 9.65
N GLN A 144 -4.90 10.62 8.43
CA GLN A 144 -6.23 11.17 8.15
C GLN A 144 -7.33 10.37 8.86
N LYS A 145 -7.25 9.03 8.79
CA LYS A 145 -8.22 8.15 9.46
C LYS A 145 -8.13 8.29 10.98
N ALA A 146 -6.93 8.23 11.54
CA ALA A 146 -6.72 8.38 12.98
C ALA A 146 -7.21 9.76 13.47
N TYR A 147 -6.92 10.83 12.73
CA TYR A 147 -7.37 12.19 13.03
C TYR A 147 -8.90 12.31 13.07
N LEU A 148 -9.59 11.75 12.07
CA LEU A 148 -11.06 11.78 12.04
C LEU A 148 -11.68 11.01 13.19
N VAL A 149 -11.11 9.86 13.57
CA VAL A 149 -11.67 9.02 14.63
C VAL A 149 -11.37 9.59 16.03
N HIS A 150 -10.24 10.25 16.23
CA HIS A 150 -9.88 10.92 17.49
C HIS A 150 -10.43 12.35 17.59
N ASN A 151 -11.65 12.56 17.10
CA ASN A 151 -12.37 13.84 17.15
C ASN A 151 -11.52 15.05 16.71
N ARG A 152 -10.75 14.88 15.63
CA ARG A 152 -9.91 15.94 15.05
C ARG A 152 -8.85 16.49 16.02
N SER A 153 -8.22 15.61 16.80
CA SER A 153 -7.11 15.97 17.70
C SER A 153 -5.92 16.56 16.94
N LYS A 154 -5.63 17.85 17.16
CA LYS A 154 -4.50 18.56 16.54
C LYS A 154 -3.14 17.97 16.94
N TRP A 155 -3.03 17.45 18.16
CA TRP A 155 -1.81 16.80 18.65
C TRP A 155 -1.45 15.56 17.83
N LEU A 156 -2.44 14.71 17.53
CA LEU A 156 -2.22 13.52 16.72
C LEU A 156 -1.74 13.89 15.31
N LEU A 157 -2.32 14.93 14.71
CA LEU A 157 -1.90 15.45 13.40
C LEU A 157 -0.46 15.97 13.44
N ALA A 158 -0.12 16.79 14.44
CA ALA A 158 1.22 17.35 14.60
C ALA A 158 2.28 16.25 14.78
N THR A 159 2.03 15.29 15.67
CA THR A 159 2.92 14.13 15.87
C THR A 159 3.08 13.32 14.58
N GLY A 160 1.99 13.05 13.85
CA GLY A 160 2.05 12.34 12.59
C GLY A 160 2.89 13.05 11.52
N ILE A 161 2.74 14.38 11.38
CA ILE A 161 3.54 15.17 10.44
C ILE A 161 5.03 15.13 10.81
N ILE A 162 5.34 15.31 12.10
CA ILE A 162 6.72 15.25 12.61
C ILE A 162 7.35 13.89 12.32
N LEU A 163 6.60 12.79 12.48
CA LEU A 163 7.10 11.44 12.20
C LEU A 163 7.24 11.14 10.69
N LEU A 164 6.48 11.79 9.82
CA LEU A 164 6.58 11.61 8.36
C LEU A 164 7.67 12.49 7.73
N LEU A 165 8.05 13.59 8.37
CA LEU A 165 9.04 14.54 7.86
C LEU A 165 10.42 13.92 7.54
N PRO A 166 10.95 12.93 8.30
CA PRO A 166 12.22 12.29 8.00
C PRO A 166 12.21 11.37 6.77
N GLN A 167 11.06 10.99 6.22
CA GLN A 167 10.96 10.01 5.12
C GLN A 167 11.81 10.36 3.87
N PRO A 168 11.92 11.63 3.42
CA PRO A 168 12.81 12.01 2.32
C PRO A 168 14.30 11.75 2.59
N LEU A 169 14.72 11.61 3.85
CA LEU A 169 16.10 11.26 4.19
C LEU A 169 16.48 9.89 3.63
N LEU A 170 15.55 8.93 3.58
CA LEU A 170 15.81 7.63 2.96
C LEU A 170 16.09 7.77 1.46
N THR A 171 15.34 8.61 0.74
CA THR A 171 15.61 8.89 -0.67
C THR A 171 16.98 9.50 -0.86
N TYR A 172 17.36 10.47 -0.02
CA TYR A 172 18.69 11.07 -0.07
C TYR A 172 19.80 10.02 0.12
N MET A 173 19.67 9.16 1.14
CA MET A 173 20.66 8.10 1.39
C MET A 173 20.75 7.10 0.24
N ILE A 174 19.62 6.75 -0.39
CA ILE A 174 19.60 5.87 -1.56
C ILE A 174 20.26 6.56 -2.76
N TRP A 175 19.98 7.84 -2.99
CA TRP A 175 20.57 8.59 -4.09
C TRP A 175 22.07 8.81 -3.94
N SER A 176 22.55 8.97 -2.70
CA SER A 176 23.97 9.08 -2.38
C SER A 176 24.70 7.73 -2.34
N SER A 177 23.97 6.60 -2.35
CA SER A 177 24.56 5.26 -2.31
C SER A 177 24.90 4.80 -3.73
N PRO A 178 26.07 4.15 -3.93
CA PRO A 178 26.45 3.64 -5.23
C PRO A 178 25.54 2.49 -5.67
N GLY A 179 25.01 2.58 -6.88
CA GLY A 179 24.38 1.47 -7.57
C GLY A 179 25.42 0.60 -8.26
N ILE A 180 25.26 -0.72 -8.22
CA ILE A 180 26.13 -1.65 -8.94
C ILE A 180 25.31 -2.73 -9.64
N MET A 181 25.77 -3.15 -10.81
CA MET A 181 25.32 -4.40 -11.42
C MET A 181 26.11 -5.56 -10.82
N ALA A 182 25.42 -6.51 -10.21
CA ALA A 182 26.00 -7.69 -9.58
C ALA A 182 25.50 -8.98 -10.25
N PRO A 183 26.33 -10.04 -10.30
CA PRO A 183 25.94 -11.32 -10.92
C PRO A 183 24.83 -12.02 -10.14
N VAL A 184 24.61 -11.64 -8.87
CA VAL A 184 23.51 -12.11 -8.02
C VAL A 184 22.65 -10.91 -7.66
N GLY A 185 21.42 -10.88 -8.17
CA GLY A 185 20.44 -9.80 -7.92
C GLY A 185 20.27 -8.80 -9.07
N GLY A 186 21.22 -8.70 -9.99
CA GLY A 186 21.16 -7.75 -11.10
C GLY A 186 21.56 -6.34 -10.67
N CYS A 187 20.70 -5.36 -10.89
CA CYS A 187 20.92 -3.98 -10.43
C CYS A 187 20.56 -3.87 -8.94
N ILE A 188 21.58 -3.66 -8.10
CA ILE A 188 21.46 -3.60 -6.64
C ILE A 188 22.04 -2.29 -6.09
N LEU A 189 21.54 -1.85 -4.94
CA LEU A 189 22.06 -0.71 -4.22
C LEU A 189 23.11 -1.16 -3.20
N TYR A 190 24.32 -0.60 -3.28
CA TYR A 190 25.30 -0.75 -2.21
C TYR A 190 25.05 0.33 -1.16
N TYR A 191 24.19 0.01 -0.18
CA TYR A 191 23.88 0.89 0.92
C TYR A 191 24.74 0.61 2.15
N PRO A 192 24.98 1.61 3.01
CA PRO A 192 25.70 1.39 4.27
C PRO A 192 24.89 0.48 5.21
N PRO A 193 25.54 -0.35 6.04
CA PRO A 193 24.88 -1.38 6.85
C PRO A 193 23.86 -0.82 7.87
N TYR A 194 23.93 0.48 8.19
CA TYR A 194 22.96 1.14 9.06
C TYR A 194 21.66 1.57 8.34
N LEU A 195 21.61 1.58 7.00
CA LEU A 195 20.43 2.07 6.25
C LEU A 195 19.15 1.28 6.59
N PRO A 196 19.15 -0.07 6.64
CA PRO A 196 17.96 -0.83 7.05
C PRO A 196 17.49 -0.48 8.47
N TRP A 197 18.44 -0.23 9.38
CA TRP A 197 18.15 0.19 10.76
C TRP A 197 17.56 1.59 10.81
N VAL A 198 18.05 2.52 10.00
CA VAL A 198 17.47 3.87 9.88
C VAL A 198 16.04 3.79 9.35
N LYS A 199 15.80 2.98 8.32
CA LYS A 199 14.44 2.75 7.80
C LYS A 199 13.53 2.16 8.88
N LEU A 200 13.99 1.14 9.60
CA LEU A 200 13.26 0.58 10.74
C LEU A 200 12.96 1.64 11.80
N ALA A 201 13.94 2.48 12.16
CA ALA A 201 13.78 3.54 13.15
C ALA A 201 12.80 4.64 12.71
N MET A 202 12.61 4.86 11.40
CA MET A 202 11.61 5.79 10.88
C MET A 202 10.21 5.18 10.82
N ASP A 203 10.10 3.93 10.36
CA ASP A 203 8.81 3.29 10.12
C ASP A 203 8.19 2.73 11.42
N LEU A 204 9.02 2.25 12.36
CA LEU A 204 8.55 1.64 13.60
C LEU A 204 7.75 2.61 14.50
N PRO A 205 8.20 3.86 14.78
CA PRO A 205 7.42 4.80 15.58
C PRO A 205 6.07 5.14 14.94
N ILE A 206 6.04 5.30 13.60
CA ILE A 206 4.81 5.57 12.84
C ILE A 206 3.82 4.42 13.05
N ASN A 207 4.28 3.19 12.83
CA ASN A 207 3.48 1.98 12.97
C ASN A 207 3.00 1.76 14.41
N ILE A 208 3.83 2.04 15.42
CA ILE A 208 3.44 1.96 16.84
C ILE A 208 2.37 2.99 17.17
N VAL A 209 2.57 4.26 16.81
CA VAL A 209 1.62 5.35 17.11
C VAL A 209 0.26 5.06 16.46
N PHE A 210 0.25 4.65 15.19
CA PHE A 210 -0.99 4.28 14.51
C PHE A 210 -1.63 3.03 15.10
N SER A 211 -0.86 1.98 15.39
CA SER A 211 -1.38 0.78 16.06
C SER A 211 -2.06 1.10 17.37
N VAL A 212 -1.41 1.89 18.22
CA VAL A 212 -1.95 2.33 19.51
C VAL A 212 -3.22 3.16 19.29
N ALA A 213 -3.20 4.11 18.36
CA ALA A 213 -4.36 4.93 18.03
C ALA A 213 -5.54 4.10 17.54
N PHE A 214 -5.31 3.07 16.73
CA PHE A 214 -6.35 2.15 16.26
C PHE A 214 -6.86 1.26 17.39
N ILE A 215 -5.99 0.63 18.20
CA ILE A 215 -6.40 -0.20 19.32
C ILE A 215 -7.29 0.57 20.30
N MET A 216 -6.96 1.83 20.61
CA MET A 216 -7.81 2.68 21.45
C MET A 216 -9.22 2.86 20.87
N VAL A 217 -9.32 3.03 19.55
CA VAL A 217 -10.60 3.16 18.85
C VAL A 217 -11.39 1.86 18.90
N VAL A 218 -10.74 0.74 18.59
CA VAL A 218 -11.36 -0.58 18.62
C VAL A 218 -11.90 -0.86 20.02
N TYR A 219 -11.10 -0.58 21.06
CA TYR A 219 -11.50 -0.75 22.45
C TYR A 219 -12.72 0.10 22.81
N ARG A 220 -12.75 1.39 22.41
CA ARG A 220 -13.90 2.28 22.64
C ARG A 220 -15.16 1.81 21.91
N GLN A 221 -15.02 1.36 20.67
CA GLN A 221 -16.15 0.86 19.88
C GLN A 221 -16.70 -0.45 20.44
N TYR A 222 -15.82 -1.38 20.81
CA TYR A 222 -16.18 -2.64 21.46
C TYR A 222 -16.99 -2.37 22.74
N ARG A 223 -16.54 -1.44 23.58
CA ARG A 223 -17.26 -1.05 24.80
C ARG A 223 -18.62 -0.39 24.57
N ARG A 224 -18.86 0.21 23.40
CA ARG A 224 -20.08 0.99 23.12
C ARG A 224 -21.15 0.21 22.36
N PHE A 225 -20.77 -0.62 21.39
CA PHE A 225 -21.71 -1.26 20.46
C PHE A 225 -22.01 -2.75 20.74
N GLY A 226 -21.29 -3.38 21.69
CA GLY A 226 -21.43 -4.81 21.96
C GLY A 226 -20.85 -5.68 20.84
N SER A 227 -20.99 -7.01 20.97
CA SER A 227 -20.23 -7.97 20.16
C SER A 227 -20.70 -8.14 18.71
N SER A 228 -22.01 -8.06 18.41
CA SER A 228 -22.52 -8.45 17.07
C SER A 228 -22.29 -7.39 15.98
N ALA A 229 -22.50 -6.11 16.29
CA ALA A 229 -22.19 -5.00 15.38
C ALA A 229 -20.67 -4.84 15.19
N TRP A 230 -19.91 -5.18 16.24
CA TRP A 230 -18.45 -5.16 16.21
C TRP A 230 -17.87 -6.20 15.25
N GLU A 231 -18.43 -7.41 15.20
CA GLU A 231 -17.97 -8.48 14.29
C GLU A 231 -17.95 -8.03 12.82
N HIS A 232 -19.03 -7.38 12.38
CA HIS A 232 -19.15 -6.89 11.00
C HIS A 232 -18.19 -5.74 10.70
N LEU A 233 -17.98 -4.82 11.65
CA LEU A 233 -17.06 -3.69 11.49
C LEU A 233 -15.59 -4.13 11.50
N MET A 234 -15.26 -5.10 12.35
CA MET A 234 -13.90 -5.61 12.50
C MET A 234 -13.43 -6.35 11.25
N ARG A 235 -14.30 -7.17 10.65
CA ARG A 235 -13.97 -8.02 9.50
C ARG A 235 -13.52 -7.22 8.27
N ASN A 236 -14.03 -6.01 8.06
CA ASN A 236 -13.74 -5.25 6.85
C ASN A 236 -12.64 -4.18 7.04
N GLY A 237 -12.69 -3.42 8.13
CA GLY A 237 -11.80 -2.26 8.33
C GLY A 237 -10.54 -2.57 9.13
N ILE A 238 -10.70 -3.22 10.28
CA ILE A 238 -9.61 -3.43 11.25
C ILE A 238 -8.64 -4.49 10.74
N GLN A 239 -9.16 -5.60 10.21
CA GLN A 239 -8.33 -6.69 9.69
C GLN A 239 -7.37 -6.21 8.60
N THR A 240 -7.84 -5.40 7.64
CA THR A 240 -7.00 -4.88 6.55
C THR A 240 -5.93 -3.91 7.06
N MET A 241 -6.26 -3.02 8.00
CA MET A 241 -5.27 -2.12 8.61
C MET A 241 -4.22 -2.88 9.43
N CYS A 242 -4.63 -3.88 10.22
CA CYS A 242 -3.69 -4.71 10.96
C CYS A 242 -2.77 -5.50 10.02
N LEU A 243 -3.29 -6.02 8.91
CA LEU A 243 -2.47 -6.70 7.89
C LEU A 243 -1.44 -5.77 7.25
N VAL A 244 -1.80 -4.50 6.99
CA VAL A 244 -0.84 -3.49 6.49
C VAL A 244 0.31 -3.30 7.48
N VAL A 245 -0.02 -3.02 8.76
CA VAL A 245 1.01 -2.77 9.78
C VAL A 245 1.86 -4.02 10.00
N PHE A 246 1.24 -5.20 10.08
CA PHE A 246 1.96 -6.46 10.26
C PHE A 246 2.89 -6.76 9.09
N SER A 247 2.42 -6.60 7.85
CA SER A 247 3.25 -6.80 6.65
C SER A 247 4.44 -5.85 6.66
N ASN A 248 4.22 -4.57 6.98
CA ASN A 248 5.28 -3.57 6.99
C ASN A 248 6.33 -3.86 8.07
N ILE A 249 5.90 -4.24 9.28
CA ILE A 249 6.81 -4.70 10.34
C ILE A 249 7.58 -5.92 9.85
N PHE A 250 6.91 -6.96 9.37
CA PHE A 250 7.58 -8.19 8.93
C PHE A 250 8.62 -7.93 7.84
N CYS A 251 8.28 -7.18 6.79
CA CYS A 251 9.21 -6.86 5.72
C CYS A 251 10.38 -6.00 6.18
N THR A 252 10.14 -5.03 7.08
CA THR A 252 11.20 -4.18 7.60
C THR A 252 12.16 -4.95 8.50
N PHE A 253 11.65 -5.85 9.35
CA PHE A 253 12.48 -6.77 10.12
C PHE A 253 13.28 -7.70 9.20
N ALA A 254 12.64 -8.30 8.18
CA ALA A 254 13.33 -9.16 7.23
C ALA A 254 14.49 -8.44 6.50
N GLY A 255 14.28 -7.17 6.13
CA GLY A 255 15.31 -6.32 5.54
C GLY A 255 16.42 -5.93 6.53
N ALA A 256 16.07 -5.57 7.77
CA ALA A 256 17.02 -5.15 8.79
C ALA A 256 17.95 -6.27 9.28
N PHE A 257 17.44 -7.50 9.35
CA PHE A 257 18.22 -8.69 9.68
C PHE A 257 18.93 -9.31 8.47
N GLU A 258 18.84 -8.67 7.30
CA GLU A 258 19.40 -9.15 6.03
C GLU A 258 19.13 -10.65 5.79
N LEU A 259 17.89 -11.12 6.01
CA LEU A 259 17.54 -12.55 6.00
C LEU A 259 17.97 -13.28 4.71
N PHE A 260 18.07 -12.55 3.60
CA PHE A 260 18.48 -13.07 2.29
C PHE A 260 19.71 -12.32 1.72
N GLN A 261 20.54 -11.74 2.59
CA GLN A 261 21.76 -11.00 2.23
C GLN A 261 21.49 -9.93 1.16
N MET A 262 22.02 -10.09 -0.05
CA MET A 262 21.87 -9.14 -1.16
C MET A 262 20.44 -9.04 -1.68
N LEU A 263 19.62 -10.09 -1.53
CA LEU A 263 18.22 -10.01 -1.93
C LEU A 263 17.33 -9.32 -0.88
N SER A 264 17.90 -8.89 0.25
CA SER A 264 17.15 -8.18 1.28
C SER A 264 16.55 -6.87 0.74
N GLU A 265 17.14 -6.29 -0.30
CA GLU A 265 16.59 -5.11 -1.00
C GLU A 265 15.21 -5.38 -1.62
N PHE A 266 14.96 -6.59 -2.12
CA PHE A 266 13.66 -6.95 -2.69
C PHE A 266 12.54 -6.93 -1.64
N PHE A 267 12.83 -7.08 -0.35
CA PHE A 267 11.81 -6.94 0.69
C PHE A 267 11.23 -5.53 0.76
N PHE A 268 12.01 -4.49 0.44
CA PHE A 268 11.50 -3.13 0.38
C PHE A 268 10.55 -2.93 -0.81
N ILE A 269 10.88 -3.55 -1.95
CA ILE A 269 10.00 -3.54 -3.13
C ILE A 269 8.73 -4.35 -2.86
N PHE A 270 8.84 -5.51 -2.22
CA PHE A 270 7.67 -6.33 -1.86
C PHE A 270 6.80 -5.66 -0.81
N ASP A 271 7.37 -5.05 0.22
CA ASP A 271 6.63 -4.24 1.19
C ASP A 271 5.83 -3.14 0.49
N TRP A 272 6.47 -2.43 -0.44
CA TRP A 272 5.82 -1.40 -1.22
C TRP A 272 4.66 -1.95 -2.05
N SER A 273 4.87 -3.04 -2.80
CA SER A 273 3.83 -3.67 -3.62
C SER A 273 2.66 -4.18 -2.77
N ILE A 274 2.94 -4.89 -1.67
CA ILE A 274 1.92 -5.44 -0.76
C ILE A 274 1.12 -4.30 -0.13
N THR A 275 1.81 -3.30 0.40
CA THR A 275 1.17 -2.14 1.04
C THR A 275 0.30 -1.37 0.04
N SER A 276 0.73 -1.21 -1.21
CA SER A 276 -0.09 -0.59 -2.27
C SER A 276 -1.38 -1.38 -2.53
N ILE A 277 -1.29 -2.70 -2.66
CA ILE A 277 -2.47 -3.57 -2.87
C ILE A 277 -3.43 -3.48 -1.69
N LEU A 278 -2.93 -3.60 -0.46
CA LEU A 278 -3.73 -3.57 0.74
C LEU A 278 -4.41 -2.21 0.93
N LEU A 279 -3.70 -1.10 0.67
CA LEU A 279 -4.24 0.25 0.78
C LEU A 279 -5.35 0.51 -0.25
N VAL A 280 -5.13 0.13 -1.50
CA VAL A 280 -6.15 0.25 -2.55
C VAL A 280 -7.37 -0.60 -2.20
N HIS A 281 -7.17 -1.86 -1.82
CA HIS A 281 -8.25 -2.75 -1.41
C HIS A 281 -9.06 -2.15 -0.25
N HIS A 282 -8.38 -1.67 0.79
CA HIS A 282 -9.00 -1.02 1.93
C HIS A 282 -9.86 0.20 1.52
N CYS A 283 -9.33 1.07 0.66
CA CYS A 283 -10.05 2.24 0.17
C CYS A 283 -11.27 1.86 -0.68
N THR A 284 -11.17 0.82 -1.52
CA THR A 284 -12.29 0.35 -2.33
C THR A 284 -13.40 -0.26 -1.50
N THR A 285 -13.05 -1.05 -0.47
CA THR A 285 -14.01 -1.79 0.37
C THR A 285 -14.74 -0.89 1.36
N MET A 286 -14.13 0.20 1.83
CA MET A 286 -14.82 1.15 2.74
C MET A 286 -15.88 2.03 2.05
N ARG A 287 -15.85 2.12 0.72
CA ARG A 287 -16.70 3.05 -0.04
C ARG A 287 -18.21 2.78 0.00
N PRO A 288 -18.73 1.53 -0.06
CA PRO A 288 -20.16 1.29 -0.17
C PRO A 288 -20.98 1.76 1.04
N GLN A 289 -20.36 1.75 2.23
CA GLN A 289 -21.11 1.95 3.48
C GLN A 289 -21.59 3.40 3.69
N THR A 290 -20.87 4.40 3.17
CA THR A 290 -21.26 5.81 3.37
C THR A 290 -22.40 6.24 2.44
N ALA A 291 -22.50 5.65 1.24
CA ALA A 291 -23.54 5.99 0.27
C ALA A 291 -24.90 5.38 0.64
N GLU A 292 -24.90 4.18 1.23
CA GLU A 292 -26.14 3.50 1.60
C GLU A 292 -26.79 4.08 2.86
N GLN A 293 -25.97 4.55 3.82
CA GLN A 293 -26.46 5.10 5.09
C GLN A 293 -27.16 6.46 4.97
N HIS A 294 -27.03 7.14 3.82
CA HIS A 294 -27.72 8.40 3.53
C HIS A 294 -29.03 8.24 2.77
N ARG A 295 -29.46 7.02 2.44
CA ARG A 295 -30.89 6.78 2.21
C ARG A 295 -31.54 6.69 3.58
N PRO A 296 -32.30 7.71 4.05
CA PRO A 296 -33.05 7.56 5.29
C PRO A 296 -33.90 6.32 5.14
N ARG A 297 -33.73 5.37 6.06
CA ARG A 297 -34.52 4.14 6.15
C ARG A 297 -35.93 4.46 6.67
N THR A 298 -36.48 5.60 6.25
CA THR A 298 -37.82 6.06 6.60
C THR A 298 -38.89 5.21 5.94
N ILE A 299 -38.63 4.55 4.80
CA ILE A 299 -39.66 3.73 4.14
C ILE A 299 -40.08 2.53 5.00
N ASN A 300 -39.16 1.87 5.70
CA ASN A 300 -39.52 0.73 6.55
C ASN A 300 -39.99 1.15 7.95
N ILE A 301 -39.51 2.28 8.50
CA ILE A 301 -40.08 2.84 9.73
C ILE A 301 -41.52 3.32 9.49
N LEU A 302 -41.82 3.87 8.31
CA LEU A 302 -43.18 4.24 7.94
C LEU A 302 -44.07 3.00 7.76
N HIS A 303 -43.54 1.89 7.22
CA HIS A 303 -44.29 0.65 7.09
C HIS A 303 -44.53 -0.05 8.43
N ASP A 304 -43.57 -0.04 9.36
CA ASP A 304 -43.76 -0.53 10.73
C ASP A 304 -44.70 0.39 11.54
N LEU A 305 -44.62 1.71 11.37
CA LEU A 305 -45.57 2.66 11.97
C LEU A 305 -46.99 2.53 11.38
N LEU A 306 -47.12 2.15 10.10
CA LEU A 306 -48.41 1.82 9.47
C LEU A 306 -48.95 0.46 9.94
N GLN A 307 -48.08 -0.47 10.33
CA GLN A 307 -48.46 -1.76 10.93
C GLN A 307 -48.73 -1.69 12.43
N ILE A 308 -48.36 -0.60 13.12
CA ILE A 308 -49.00 -0.22 14.38
C ILE A 308 -50.42 0.23 14.04
N LYS A 309 -51.28 -0.76 13.79
CA LYS A 309 -52.72 -0.65 13.89
C LYS A 309 -52.95 -0.08 15.29
N THR A 310 -53.23 1.21 15.36
CA THR A 310 -53.46 1.96 16.58
C THR A 310 -54.35 1.11 17.49
N ALA A 311 -53.84 0.68 18.65
CA ALA A 311 -54.64 0.05 19.70
C ALA A 311 -55.82 0.95 20.16
N VAL A 312 -55.81 2.22 19.73
CA VAL A 312 -56.92 3.17 19.83
C VAL A 312 -58.13 2.72 18.99
N THR A 313 -57.94 2.11 17.81
CA THR A 313 -59.05 1.64 16.98
C THR A 313 -59.70 0.37 17.57
N ALA A 314 -58.91 -0.50 18.21
CA ALA A 314 -59.44 -1.68 18.91
C ALA A 314 -60.25 -1.32 20.18
N ARG A 315 -59.97 -0.19 20.84
CA ARG A 315 -60.81 0.32 21.94
C ARG A 315 -62.09 1.00 21.47
N ILE A 316 -62.11 1.59 20.27
CA ILE A 316 -63.33 2.19 19.71
C ILE A 316 -64.29 1.10 19.20
N GLU A 317 -63.80 0.02 18.61
CA GLU A 317 -64.65 -1.14 18.21
C GLU A 317 -65.23 -1.90 19.42
N ALA A 318 -64.58 -1.88 20.59
CA ALA A 318 -65.14 -2.44 21.81
C ALA A 318 -66.21 -1.54 22.47
N ALA A 319 -66.26 -0.24 22.13
CA ALA A 319 -67.20 0.73 22.70
C ALA A 319 -68.48 0.93 21.86
N PHE A 320 -68.47 0.52 20.59
CA PHE A 320 -69.65 0.56 19.72
C PHE A 320 -69.85 -0.80 19.05
N PRO A 321 -70.65 -1.71 19.64
CA PRO A 321 -71.05 -2.93 18.94
C PRO A 321 -71.83 -2.52 17.68
N ARG A 322 -71.25 -2.82 16.52
CA ARG A 322 -71.89 -2.62 15.22
C ARG A 322 -73.19 -3.41 15.19
N THR A 323 -74.29 -2.70 15.19
CA THR A 323 -75.60 -3.22 14.86
C THR A 323 -75.55 -3.77 13.43
N THR A 324 -75.81 -5.08 13.34
CA THR A 324 -75.98 -5.85 12.12
C THR A 324 -77.03 -5.20 11.21
N THR A 325 -76.61 -4.67 10.06
CA THR A 325 -77.53 -4.36 8.95
C THR A 325 -77.05 -5.04 7.67
N LEU A 326 -77.77 -6.12 7.36
CA LEU A 326 -78.30 -6.51 6.05
C LEU A 326 -77.41 -6.38 4.79
N ASN A 327 -77.04 -7.56 4.28
CA ASN A 327 -77.12 -8.02 2.89
C ASN A 327 -77.44 -6.98 1.81
N VAL A 328 -76.53 -6.81 0.85
CA VAL A 328 -76.91 -6.75 -0.58
C VAL A 328 -75.87 -7.51 -1.41
N VAL A 329 -76.38 -8.53 -2.08
CA VAL A 329 -75.76 -9.33 -3.14
C VAL A 329 -75.56 -8.47 -4.39
N ALA A 330 -74.36 -8.50 -4.98
CA ALA A 330 -74.20 -8.32 -6.43
C ALA A 330 -72.82 -8.84 -6.90
N ASN A 331 -72.82 -10.03 -7.49
CA ASN A 331 -71.89 -10.40 -8.57
C ASN A 331 -72.09 -9.41 -9.73
N PRO A 332 -71.04 -9.04 -10.49
CA PRO A 332 -70.82 -9.82 -11.71
C PRO A 332 -69.35 -10.05 -12.12
N THR A 333 -69.28 -11.09 -12.93
CA THR A 333 -68.24 -11.73 -13.76
C THR A 333 -67.30 -10.84 -14.59
N PRO A 334 -66.21 -11.44 -15.14
CA PRO A 334 -65.08 -10.76 -15.75
C PRO A 334 -65.27 -10.48 -17.24
N VAL A 335 -64.47 -9.55 -17.79
CA VAL A 335 -64.32 -9.33 -19.23
C VAL A 335 -62.83 -9.27 -19.59
N SER A 336 -62.45 -10.26 -20.40
CA SER A 336 -61.34 -10.42 -21.37
C SER A 336 -59.99 -9.78 -21.12
#